data_AF-A0A4W6D818-F1
#
_entry.id   AF-A0A4W6D818-F1
#
_cell.length_a   1.000
_cell.length_b   1.000
_cell.length_c   1.000
_cell.angle_alpha   90.00
_cell.angle_beta   90.00
_cell.angle_gamma   90.00
#
_symmetry.space_group_name_H-M   'P 1'
#
loop_
_entity.id
_entity.type
_entity.pdbx_description
1 polymer ?
#
loop_
_entity_poly.entity_id
_entity_poly.type
_entity_poly.pdbx_seq_one_letter_code
_entity_poly.pdbx_strand_id
1 'polypeptide(L)'
;MSQLSHLLYVRAPSSKMRNTFLSLSSAYSATASPKPKCSLSRVCPPDHFALYIRSGAANVVGPKICFDGKIIMSHVLNNVGPGLNIVVVNGENGVVEKFGYLNMKTGNPQEILTYLKEIKPGMIVLVASFDDITTKLTNEMRNLFVGMGSTFIKSIKRKDNWVFAGRAGTQNRSLFEKQAFNDDRTNIYEGWPDMVEVSGCFPRTIRQVCHL
;
A
#
# COMPACT_ATOMS: atom_id res chain seq x y z
N MET A 1 44.80 40.51 66.21
CA MET A 1 45.95 39.67 65.80
C MET A 1 45.63 39.15 64.41
N SER A 2 46.44 39.24 63.37
CA SER A 2 47.75 39.84 63.17
C SER A 2 47.96 39.75 61.65
N GLN A 3 48.30 40.89 61.06
CA GLN A 3 49.18 41.10 59.90
C GLN A 3 48.99 40.24 58.62
N LEU A 4 48.66 40.85 57.47
CA LEU A 4 49.55 41.61 56.58
C LEU A 4 50.75 40.80 56.06
N SER A 5 50.69 40.46 54.77
CA SER A 5 51.87 40.37 53.91
C SER A 5 51.53 40.95 52.53
N HIS A 6 52.22 42.04 52.23
CA HIS A 6 52.23 42.83 51.01
C HIS A 6 53.00 42.14 49.86
N LEU A 7 53.00 42.86 48.72
CA LEU A 7 53.88 42.79 47.54
C LEU A 7 53.33 41.90 46.40
N LEU A 8 53.17 42.35 45.15
CA LEU A 8 53.64 43.54 44.44
C LEU A 8 52.66 43.92 43.32
N TYR A 9 52.60 45.22 43.06
CA TYR A 9 51.90 45.86 41.96
C TYR A 9 52.75 45.75 40.69
N VAL A 10 52.20 45.24 39.59
CA VAL A 10 52.65 45.59 38.22
C VAL A 10 51.40 45.86 37.39
N ARG A 11 51.30 47.09 36.87
CA ARG A 11 50.20 47.57 36.02
C ARG A 11 50.80 47.99 34.68
N ALA A 12 50.32 47.41 33.57
CA ALA A 12 50.46 47.92 32.20
C ALA A 12 49.41 47.20 31.29
N PRO A 13 49.12 47.65 30.06
CA PRO A 13 47.92 48.42 29.76
C PRO A 13 46.91 47.73 28.83
N SER A 14 45.65 48.19 28.94
CA SER A 14 44.65 48.38 27.89
C SER A 14 44.90 47.72 26.52
N SER A 15 44.00 46.86 26.07
CA SER A 15 43.14 47.20 24.91
C SER A 15 42.09 46.14 24.55
N LYS A 16 40.88 46.67 24.32
CA LYS A 16 39.97 46.37 23.20
C LYS A 16 39.03 45.16 23.21
N MET A 17 37.85 45.53 22.67
CA MET A 17 36.80 44.75 22.03
C MET A 17 35.79 44.01 22.93
N ARG A 18 34.74 44.76 23.28
CA ARG A 18 33.39 44.19 23.43
C ARG A 18 32.97 43.60 22.08
N ASN A 19 33.05 42.27 21.95
CA ASN A 19 32.30 41.56 20.92
C ASN A 19 30.96 41.14 21.53
N THR A 20 29.93 41.92 21.22
CA THR A 20 28.54 41.51 21.42
C THR A 20 28.21 40.46 20.37
N PHE A 21 28.39 39.19 20.71
CA PHE A 21 27.89 38.08 19.89
C PHE A 21 26.36 38.05 20.04
N LEU A 22 25.65 38.62 19.07
CA LEU A 22 24.25 38.30 18.83
C LEU A 22 24.20 36.88 18.27
N SER A 23 23.86 35.90 19.11
CA SER A 23 23.59 34.54 18.67
C SER A 23 22.27 34.51 17.89
N LEU A 24 22.34 34.52 16.56
CA LEU A 24 21.25 34.02 15.73
C LEU A 24 21.21 32.50 15.86
N SER A 25 20.46 31.99 16.83
CA SER A 25 20.03 30.60 16.84
C SER A 25 19.00 30.40 15.73
N SER A 26 19.50 30.09 14.53
CA SER A 26 18.68 29.58 13.43
C SER A 26 18.12 28.23 13.87
N ALA A 27 16.82 28.17 14.15
CA ALA A 27 16.12 26.92 14.39
C ALA A 27 16.11 26.12 13.09
N TYR A 28 17.13 25.27 12.90
CA TYR A 28 17.15 24.25 11.87
C TYR A 28 16.00 23.27 12.17
N SER A 29 14.84 23.51 11.57
CA SER A 29 13.73 22.58 11.60
C SER A 29 14.16 21.35 10.80
N ALA A 30 14.52 20.27 11.49
CA ALA A 30 14.89 19.02 10.87
C ALA A 30 13.66 18.45 10.15
N THR A 31 13.57 18.67 8.84
CA THR A 31 12.56 18.00 8.01
C THR A 31 12.87 16.51 8.02
N ALA A 32 12.05 15.72 8.71
CA ALA A 32 12.21 14.27 8.77
C ALA A 32 12.26 13.69 7.36
N SER A 33 13.24 12.83 7.09
CA SER A 33 13.36 12.16 5.79
C SER A 33 12.11 11.31 5.52
N PRO A 34 11.60 11.28 4.27
CA PRO A 34 10.45 10.44 3.93
C PRO A 34 10.73 8.98 4.27
N LYS A 35 9.83 8.36 5.04
CA LYS A 35 9.93 6.94 5.40
C LYS A 35 9.21 6.09 4.34
N PRO A 36 9.72 4.89 4.02
CA PRO A 36 9.01 3.93 3.18
C PRO A 36 7.62 3.61 3.76
N LYS A 37 6.61 3.67 2.90
CA LYS A 37 5.21 3.36 3.24
C LYS A 37 4.93 1.88 3.02
N CYS A 38 3.91 1.33 3.68
CA CYS A 38 3.49 -0.07 3.54
C CYS A 38 4.59 -1.12 3.76
N SER A 39 5.62 -0.79 4.57
CA SER A 39 6.79 -1.64 4.82
C SER A 39 7.61 -1.97 3.56
N LEU A 40 7.54 -1.13 2.53
CA LEU A 40 8.44 -1.23 1.38
C LEU A 40 9.89 -1.00 1.82
N SER A 41 10.84 -1.58 1.08
CA SER A 41 12.28 -1.41 1.36
C SER A 41 12.81 -0.02 0.99
N ARG A 42 12.10 0.72 0.13
CA ARG A 42 12.48 2.04 -0.38
C ARG A 42 11.25 2.95 -0.50
N VAL A 43 11.50 4.25 -0.49
CA VAL A 43 10.48 5.27 -0.76
C VAL A 43 10.10 5.20 -2.24
N CYS A 44 8.80 5.30 -2.54
CA CYS A 44 8.34 5.35 -3.93
C CYS A 44 8.77 6.66 -4.60
N PRO A 45 9.09 6.64 -5.90
CA PRO A 45 9.36 7.86 -6.65
C PRO A 45 8.11 8.77 -6.68
N PRO A 46 8.26 10.04 -7.08
CA PRO A 46 7.13 10.92 -7.35
C PRO A 46 6.10 10.27 -8.27
N ASP A 47 4.84 10.70 -8.13
CA ASP A 47 3.71 10.21 -8.92
C ASP A 47 3.50 8.69 -8.85
N HIS A 48 3.84 8.08 -7.71
CA HIS A 48 3.53 6.69 -7.42
C HIS A 48 2.93 6.54 -6.03
N PHE A 49 2.05 5.57 -5.87
CA PHE A 49 1.49 5.16 -4.59
C PHE A 49 2.19 3.88 -4.12
N ALA A 50 2.55 3.82 -2.84
CA ALA A 50 3.05 2.58 -2.24
C ALA A 50 1.89 1.60 -2.03
N LEU A 51 2.06 0.33 -2.42
CA LEU A 51 1.11 -0.73 -2.11
C LEU A 51 1.77 -1.97 -1.53
N TYR A 52 1.01 -2.70 -0.74
CA TYR A 52 1.30 -4.07 -0.31
C TYR A 52 -0.01 -4.84 -0.24
N ILE A 53 -0.08 -5.99 -0.89
CA ILE A 53 -1.25 -6.86 -0.90
C ILE A 53 -0.80 -8.28 -0.61
N ARG A 54 -1.47 -8.94 0.32
CA ARG A 54 -1.28 -10.36 0.67
C ARG A 54 -2.62 -11.07 0.72
N SER A 55 -2.72 -12.26 0.12
CA SER A 55 -3.89 -13.13 0.20
C SER A 55 -4.13 -13.63 1.63
N GLY A 56 -5.29 -14.26 1.85
CA GLY A 56 -5.52 -15.05 3.05
C GLY A 56 -4.67 -16.32 3.09
N ALA A 57 -4.58 -16.92 4.28
CA ALA A 57 -4.02 -18.24 4.50
C ALA A 57 -5.15 -19.21 4.84
N ALA A 58 -5.38 -20.17 3.94
CA ALA A 58 -6.53 -21.06 3.98
C ALA A 58 -7.83 -20.28 4.23
N ASN A 59 -8.63 -20.73 5.21
CA ASN A 59 -9.85 -20.10 5.70
C ASN A 59 -9.68 -19.47 7.11
N VAL A 60 -8.45 -19.38 7.62
CA VAL A 60 -8.16 -18.99 9.01
C VAL A 60 -7.66 -17.55 9.10
N VAL A 61 -6.62 -17.22 8.33
CA VAL A 61 -5.99 -15.89 8.39
C VAL A 61 -6.45 -15.06 7.20
N GLY A 62 -7.06 -13.92 7.49
CA GLY A 62 -7.56 -13.01 6.46
C GLY A 62 -6.43 -12.29 5.70
N PRO A 63 -6.75 -11.72 4.53
CA PRO A 63 -5.81 -10.99 3.70
C PRO A 63 -5.36 -9.67 4.36
N LYS A 64 -4.38 -9.00 3.75
CA LYS A 64 -3.93 -7.67 4.14
C LYS A 64 -3.73 -6.79 2.90
N ILE A 65 -4.33 -5.61 2.90
CA ILE A 65 -4.16 -4.59 1.86
C ILE A 65 -3.71 -3.29 2.51
N CYS A 66 -2.52 -2.83 2.16
CA CYS A 66 -1.99 -1.51 2.51
C CYS A 66 -1.88 -0.65 1.26
N PHE A 67 -2.34 0.60 1.38
CA PHE A 67 -2.26 1.59 0.33
C PHE A 67 -1.73 2.91 0.91
N ASP A 68 -0.68 3.42 0.28
CA ASP A 68 0.02 4.67 0.58
C ASP A 68 0.29 4.92 2.08
N GLY A 69 0.71 3.86 2.78
CA GLY A 69 1.09 3.90 4.20
C GLY A 69 -0.04 3.58 5.17
N LYS A 70 -1.27 3.44 4.69
CA LYS A 70 -2.43 3.06 5.50
C LYS A 70 -2.85 1.62 5.23
N ILE A 71 -3.01 0.84 6.30
CA ILE A 71 -3.66 -0.47 6.22
C ILE A 71 -5.16 -0.23 6.01
N ILE A 72 -5.66 -0.58 4.83
CA ILE A 72 -7.08 -0.39 4.46
C ILE A 72 -7.90 -1.61 4.88
N MET A 73 -7.40 -2.81 4.59
CA MET A 73 -8.06 -4.07 4.94
C MET A 73 -7.08 -5.00 5.65
N SER A 74 -7.51 -5.60 6.75
CA SER A 74 -6.76 -6.69 7.39
C SER A 74 -7.62 -7.50 8.34
N HIS A 75 -7.16 -8.71 8.66
CA HIS A 75 -7.79 -9.55 9.68
C HIS A 75 -7.93 -8.83 11.04
N VAL A 76 -6.92 -8.07 11.46
CA VAL A 76 -6.94 -7.32 12.74
C VAL A 76 -7.97 -6.18 12.73
N LEU A 77 -8.26 -5.61 11.56
CA LEU A 77 -9.28 -4.57 11.41
C LEU A 77 -10.71 -5.14 11.35
N ASN A 78 -10.88 -6.47 11.40
CA ASN A 78 -12.17 -7.15 11.31
C ASN A 78 -13.03 -6.71 10.11
N ASN A 79 -12.38 -6.38 8.98
CA ASN A 79 -13.05 -5.85 7.78
C ASN A 79 -12.75 -6.67 6.51
N VAL A 80 -12.39 -7.94 6.68
CA VAL A 80 -12.08 -8.89 5.62
C VAL A 80 -12.98 -10.12 5.73
N GLY A 81 -13.22 -10.81 4.61
CA GLY A 81 -14.09 -12.00 4.60
C GLY A 81 -13.83 -12.92 3.41
N PRO A 82 -14.43 -14.13 3.40
CA PRO A 82 -14.24 -15.11 2.35
C PRO A 82 -14.62 -14.54 0.97
N GLY A 83 -13.85 -14.87 -0.07
CA GLY A 83 -14.04 -14.37 -1.43
C GLY A 83 -13.06 -13.27 -1.83
N LEU A 84 -13.54 -12.30 -2.61
CA LEU A 84 -12.72 -11.22 -3.16
C LEU A 84 -12.70 -10.02 -2.19
N ASN A 85 -11.55 -9.73 -1.58
CA ASN A 85 -11.37 -8.54 -0.75
C ASN A 85 -10.81 -7.43 -1.64
N ILE A 86 -11.56 -6.33 -1.80
CA ILE A 86 -11.32 -5.31 -2.82
C ILE A 86 -11.19 -3.93 -2.18
N VAL A 87 -10.19 -3.15 -2.64
CA VAL A 87 -10.07 -1.71 -2.40
C VAL A 87 -10.10 -1.00 -3.75
N VAL A 88 -10.96 0.00 -3.88
CA VAL A 88 -11.06 0.87 -5.07
C VAL A 88 -10.58 2.26 -4.69
N VAL A 89 -9.59 2.75 -5.44
CA VAL A 89 -8.92 4.02 -5.19
C VAL A 89 -8.99 4.90 -6.43
N ASN A 90 -9.26 6.18 -6.23
CA ASN A 90 -9.14 7.17 -7.28
C ASN A 90 -7.69 7.28 -7.76
N GLY A 91 -7.44 6.96 -9.03
CA GLY A 91 -6.09 6.87 -9.58
C GLY A 91 -5.36 8.21 -9.67
N GLU A 92 -6.09 9.33 -9.63
CA GLU A 92 -5.52 10.68 -9.74
C GLU A 92 -5.14 11.28 -8.40
N ASN A 93 -5.85 11.02 -7.31
CA ASN A 93 -5.57 11.67 -6.01
C ASN A 93 -5.29 10.69 -4.87
N GLY A 94 -5.42 9.37 -5.11
CA GLY A 94 -5.16 8.34 -4.12
C GLY A 94 -6.25 8.20 -3.05
N VAL A 95 -7.41 8.85 -3.22
CA VAL A 95 -8.55 8.71 -2.28
C VAL A 95 -9.17 7.34 -2.43
N VAL A 96 -9.29 6.61 -1.31
CA VAL A 96 -10.02 5.33 -1.26
C VAL A 96 -11.51 5.61 -1.32
N GLU A 97 -12.19 5.16 -2.37
CA GLU A 97 -13.62 5.41 -2.59
C GLU A 97 -14.51 4.25 -2.12
N LYS A 98 -14.04 3.01 -2.27
CA LYS A 98 -14.75 1.81 -1.80
C LYS A 98 -13.76 0.80 -1.23
N PHE A 99 -14.12 0.10 -0.18
CA PHE A 99 -13.41 -1.09 0.28
C PHE A 99 -14.38 -2.05 0.96
N GLY A 100 -14.08 -3.35 0.89
CA GLY A 100 -14.92 -4.41 1.45
C GLY A 100 -14.62 -5.74 0.81
N TYR A 101 -15.41 -6.76 1.11
CA TYR A 101 -15.28 -8.07 0.50
C TYR A 101 -16.57 -8.50 -0.20
N LEU A 102 -16.40 -9.17 -1.34
CA LEU A 102 -17.48 -9.80 -2.10
C LEU A 102 -17.45 -11.28 -1.77
N ASN A 103 -18.46 -11.76 -1.04
CA ASN A 103 -18.50 -13.16 -0.61
C ASN A 103 -18.80 -14.08 -1.80
N MET A 104 -17.78 -14.79 -2.27
CA MET A 104 -17.88 -15.65 -3.45
C MET A 104 -18.54 -17.01 -3.17
N LYS A 105 -19.01 -17.27 -1.95
CA LYS A 105 -19.75 -18.49 -1.56
C LYS A 105 -21.23 -18.21 -1.34
N THR A 106 -21.55 -17.23 -0.50
CA THR A 106 -22.93 -16.91 -0.07
C THR A 106 -23.47 -15.62 -0.67
N GLY A 107 -22.64 -14.80 -1.31
CA GLY A 107 -23.06 -13.55 -1.93
C GLY A 107 -23.90 -13.75 -3.18
N ASN A 108 -24.72 -12.74 -3.49
CA ASN A 108 -25.54 -12.70 -4.70
C ASN A 108 -24.67 -12.38 -5.92
N PRO A 109 -24.58 -13.27 -6.93
CA PRO A 109 -23.72 -13.06 -8.11
C PRO A 109 -24.04 -11.78 -8.89
N GLN A 110 -25.31 -11.36 -8.92
CA GLN A 110 -25.77 -10.19 -9.64
C GLN A 110 -25.30 -8.91 -8.94
N GLU A 111 -25.35 -8.87 -7.61
CA GLU A 111 -24.82 -7.74 -6.82
C GLU A 111 -23.30 -7.64 -6.95
N ILE A 112 -22.59 -8.78 -6.93
CA ILE A 112 -21.13 -8.86 -7.15
C ILE A 112 -20.78 -8.31 -8.54
N LEU A 113 -21.52 -8.74 -9.57
CA LEU A 113 -21.30 -8.27 -10.94
C LEU A 113 -21.57 -6.77 -11.07
N THR A 114 -22.66 -6.27 -10.48
CA THR A 114 -23.01 -4.85 -10.46
C THR A 114 -21.90 -4.04 -9.79
N TYR A 115 -21.42 -4.47 -8.62
CA TYR A 115 -20.31 -3.82 -7.93
C TYR A 115 -19.07 -3.66 -8.84
N LEU A 116 -18.70 -4.73 -9.56
CA LEU A 116 -17.54 -4.70 -10.46
C LEU A 116 -17.76 -3.79 -11.69
N LYS A 117 -18.98 -3.76 -12.24
CA LYS A 117 -19.35 -2.89 -13.38
C LYS A 117 -19.38 -1.41 -13.02
N GLU A 118 -19.68 -1.07 -11.77
CA GLU A 118 -19.70 0.32 -11.29
C GLU A 118 -18.30 0.92 -11.12
N ILE A 119 -17.23 0.12 -11.16
CA ILE A 119 -15.86 0.63 -11.06
C ILE A 119 -15.53 1.40 -12.33
N LYS A 120 -15.48 2.73 -12.19
CA LYS A 120 -15.24 3.66 -13.29
C LYS A 120 -13.83 3.51 -13.88
N PRO A 121 -13.63 3.78 -15.18
CA PRO A 121 -12.29 3.86 -15.76
C PRO A 121 -11.38 4.84 -15.01
N GLY A 122 -10.08 4.50 -14.93
CA GLY A 122 -9.07 5.30 -14.22
C GLY A 122 -8.89 4.95 -12.74
N MET A 123 -9.85 4.23 -12.15
CA MET A 123 -9.77 3.76 -10.76
C MET A 123 -8.72 2.65 -10.62
N ILE A 124 -7.92 2.72 -9.56
CA ILE A 124 -7.01 1.66 -9.14
C ILE A 124 -7.82 0.63 -8.34
N VAL A 125 -7.65 -0.65 -8.64
CA VAL A 125 -8.35 -1.75 -7.97
C VAL A 125 -7.30 -2.68 -7.35
N LEU A 126 -7.34 -2.84 -6.03
CA LEU A 126 -6.49 -3.77 -5.28
C LEU A 126 -7.35 -4.94 -4.82
N VAL A 127 -6.88 -6.17 -5.00
CA VAL A 127 -7.64 -7.39 -4.74
C VAL A 127 -6.78 -8.41 -4.02
N ALA A 128 -7.34 -9.04 -3.00
CA ALA A 128 -6.78 -10.20 -2.33
C ALA A 128 -7.83 -11.30 -2.18
N SER A 129 -7.49 -12.54 -2.54
CA SER A 129 -8.33 -13.70 -2.27
C SER A 129 -8.32 -14.08 -0.79
N PHE A 130 -9.42 -14.67 -0.33
CA PHE A 130 -9.49 -15.37 0.95
C PHE A 130 -10.42 -16.60 0.82
N ASP A 131 -9.99 -17.76 1.29
CA ASP A 131 -10.67 -19.06 1.10
C ASP A 131 -10.80 -19.46 -0.38
N ASP A 132 -11.99 -19.33 -0.99
CA ASP A 132 -12.23 -19.63 -2.39
C ASP A 132 -12.95 -18.47 -3.07
N ILE A 133 -12.46 -18.07 -4.24
CA ILE A 133 -13.09 -17.02 -5.05
C ILE A 133 -13.90 -17.58 -6.22
N THR A 134 -13.82 -18.88 -6.51
CA THR A 134 -14.30 -19.43 -7.79
C THR A 134 -15.77 -19.77 -7.83
N THR A 135 -16.37 -20.07 -6.68
CA THR A 135 -17.75 -20.60 -6.59
C THR A 135 -18.82 -19.73 -7.28
N LYS A 136 -18.68 -18.39 -7.29
CA LYS A 136 -19.56 -17.47 -8.03
C LYS A 136 -18.87 -16.69 -9.16
N LEU A 137 -17.62 -17.01 -9.51
CA LEU A 137 -16.81 -16.22 -10.44
C LEU A 137 -17.14 -16.54 -11.90
N THR A 138 -18.03 -15.75 -12.49
CA THR A 138 -18.48 -15.93 -13.88
C THR A 138 -17.45 -15.45 -14.91
N ASN A 139 -17.59 -15.90 -16.17
CA ASN A 139 -16.74 -15.42 -17.26
C ASN A 139 -16.83 -13.90 -17.47
N GLU A 140 -18.01 -13.32 -17.24
CA GLU A 140 -18.20 -11.87 -17.34
C GLU A 140 -17.41 -11.13 -16.26
N MET A 141 -17.46 -11.59 -15.00
CA MET A 141 -16.65 -11.03 -13.92
C MET A 141 -15.15 -11.17 -14.21
N ARG A 142 -14.71 -12.33 -14.74
CA ARG A 142 -13.31 -12.53 -15.15
C ARG A 142 -12.90 -11.54 -16.24
N ASN A 143 -13.77 -11.28 -17.22
CA ASN A 143 -13.50 -10.31 -18.27
C ASN A 143 -13.40 -8.87 -17.75
N LEU A 144 -14.15 -8.50 -16.70
CA LEU A 144 -13.98 -7.19 -16.05
C LEU A 144 -12.58 -7.04 -15.46
N PHE A 145 -12.07 -8.06 -14.76
CA PHE A 145 -10.69 -8.03 -14.24
C PHE A 145 -9.63 -8.05 -15.35
N VAL A 146 -9.87 -8.71 -16.49
CA VAL A 146 -9.01 -8.57 -17.68
C VAL A 146 -8.99 -7.12 -18.17
N GLY A 147 -10.15 -6.45 -18.21
CA GLY A 147 -10.26 -5.01 -18.50
C GLY A 147 -9.65 -4.08 -17.43
N MET A 148 -9.23 -4.63 -16.29
CA MET A 148 -8.46 -3.94 -15.26
C MET A 148 -6.95 -4.25 -15.35
N GLY A 149 -6.55 -5.16 -16.26
CA GLY A 149 -5.16 -5.53 -16.52
C GLY A 149 -4.74 -6.91 -15.99
N SER A 150 -5.66 -7.73 -15.47
CA SER A 150 -5.32 -9.07 -14.99
C SER A 150 -4.98 -10.02 -16.14
N THR A 151 -3.93 -10.81 -15.92
CA THR A 151 -3.46 -11.89 -16.81
C THR A 151 -3.80 -13.27 -16.25
N PHE A 152 -3.96 -13.42 -14.94
CA PHE A 152 -4.23 -14.71 -14.29
C PHE A 152 -5.69 -14.95 -13.94
N ILE A 153 -6.56 -13.93 -13.95
CA ILE A 153 -7.96 -14.12 -13.51
C ILE A 153 -8.72 -15.18 -14.31
N LYS A 154 -8.34 -15.43 -15.57
CA LYS A 154 -8.94 -16.49 -16.40
C LYS A 154 -8.46 -17.89 -16.03
N SER A 155 -7.26 -18.03 -15.45
CA SER A 155 -6.68 -19.31 -15.03
C SER A 155 -6.95 -19.67 -13.56
N ILE A 156 -7.55 -18.78 -12.76
CA ILE A 156 -7.86 -19.06 -11.36
C ILE A 156 -8.82 -20.26 -11.22
N LYS A 157 -8.36 -21.26 -10.45
CA LYS A 157 -9.08 -22.47 -10.06
C LYS A 157 -9.42 -22.44 -8.56
N ARG A 158 -10.21 -23.44 -8.15
CA ARG A 158 -10.75 -23.57 -6.80
C ARG A 158 -9.63 -23.52 -5.74
N LYS A 159 -9.80 -22.63 -4.76
CA LYS A 159 -8.86 -22.35 -3.65
C LYS A 159 -7.46 -21.86 -4.06
N ASP A 160 -7.24 -21.50 -5.33
CA ASP A 160 -6.01 -20.79 -5.68
C ASP A 160 -5.95 -19.48 -4.90
N ASN A 161 -4.76 -19.15 -4.41
CA ASN A 161 -4.50 -17.84 -3.83
C ASN A 161 -4.12 -16.86 -4.93
N TRP A 162 -4.68 -15.65 -4.89
CA TRP A 162 -4.47 -14.63 -5.90
C TRP A 162 -4.49 -13.24 -5.29
N VAL A 163 -3.54 -12.41 -5.73
CA VAL A 163 -3.50 -10.98 -5.43
C VAL A 163 -3.29 -10.21 -6.72
N PHE A 164 -3.89 -9.02 -6.79
CA PHE A 164 -3.88 -8.20 -7.98
C PHE A 164 -4.01 -6.72 -7.64
N ALA A 165 -3.22 -5.87 -8.29
CA ALA A 165 -3.49 -4.45 -8.40
C ALA A 165 -3.58 -4.06 -9.86
N GLY A 166 -4.63 -3.36 -10.27
CA GLY A 166 -4.83 -2.95 -11.66
C GLY A 166 -5.49 -1.59 -11.78
N ARG A 167 -5.78 -1.19 -13.02
CA ARG A 167 -6.49 0.06 -13.31
C ARG A 167 -7.66 -0.23 -14.24
N ALA A 168 -8.87 0.11 -13.81
CA ALA A 168 -10.06 -0.07 -14.62
C ALA A 168 -9.96 0.71 -15.95
N GLY A 169 -10.31 0.04 -17.05
CA GLY A 169 -10.27 0.60 -18.40
C GLY A 169 -8.87 0.67 -19.01
N THR A 170 -7.86 0.02 -18.42
CA THR A 170 -6.52 -0.05 -19.00
C THR A 170 -6.46 -1.04 -20.17
N GLN A 171 -5.56 -0.79 -21.13
CA GLN A 171 -5.15 -1.76 -22.14
C GLN A 171 -3.86 -2.51 -21.73
N ASN A 172 -3.21 -2.07 -20.66
CA ASN A 172 -1.94 -2.62 -20.22
C ASN A 172 -2.15 -3.75 -19.21
N ARG A 173 -1.30 -4.76 -19.31
CA ARG A 173 -1.23 -5.83 -18.30
C ARG A 173 -0.64 -5.26 -17.01
N SER A 174 -1.13 -5.73 -15.87
CA SER A 174 -0.55 -5.36 -14.58
C SER A 174 0.74 -6.11 -14.30
N LEU A 175 1.70 -5.43 -13.68
CA LEU A 175 2.91 -6.03 -13.12
C LEU A 175 2.72 -6.44 -11.63
N PHE A 176 1.58 -6.11 -11.05
CA PHE A 176 1.26 -6.33 -9.64
C PHE A 176 0.22 -7.46 -9.51
N GLU A 177 0.58 -8.65 -9.96
CA GLU A 177 -0.29 -9.81 -9.94
C GLU A 177 0.50 -11.07 -9.57
N LYS A 178 -0.06 -11.90 -8.70
CA LYS A 178 0.55 -13.19 -8.32
C LYS A 178 -0.52 -14.22 -8.00
N GLN A 179 -0.26 -15.47 -8.37
CA GLN A 179 -1.12 -16.63 -8.12
C GLN A 179 -0.29 -17.74 -7.46
N ALA A 180 -0.88 -18.45 -6.50
CA ALA A 180 -0.42 -19.76 -6.06
C ALA A 180 -1.52 -20.78 -6.34
N PHE A 181 -1.14 -21.86 -7.01
CA PHE A 181 -2.06 -22.92 -7.42
C PHE A 181 -2.35 -23.85 -6.25
N ASN A 182 -3.61 -24.18 -6.05
CA ASN A 182 -4.01 -25.26 -5.17
C ASN A 182 -3.65 -26.62 -5.82
N ASP A 183 -2.65 -27.29 -5.25
CA ASP A 183 -2.19 -28.61 -5.67
C ASP A 183 -1.82 -29.42 -4.41
N ASP A 184 -2.54 -30.52 -4.17
CA ASP A 184 -2.39 -31.38 -3.00
C ASP A 184 -0.94 -31.87 -2.79
N ARG A 185 -0.11 -31.89 -3.84
CA ARG A 185 1.30 -32.29 -3.75
C ARG A 185 2.23 -31.19 -3.25
N THR A 186 1.84 -29.92 -3.39
CA THR A 186 2.69 -28.75 -3.06
C THR A 186 2.08 -27.80 -2.04
N ASN A 187 0.81 -28.04 -1.69
CA ASN A 187 0.10 -27.29 -0.66
C ASN A 187 0.84 -27.37 0.68
N ILE A 188 1.04 -26.20 1.30
CA ILE A 188 1.67 -26.10 2.62
C ILE A 188 0.65 -26.17 3.76
N TYR A 189 -0.63 -25.96 3.44
CA TYR A 189 -1.76 -26.15 4.35
C TYR A 189 -2.64 -27.30 3.84
N GLU A 190 -3.45 -27.90 4.70
CA GLU A 190 -4.29 -29.04 4.34
C GLU A 190 -5.35 -28.67 3.28
N GLY A 191 -5.02 -28.85 1.99
CA GLY A 191 -5.88 -28.51 0.87
C GLY A 191 -5.96 -27.02 0.53
N TRP A 192 -4.95 -26.21 0.91
CA TRP A 192 -4.75 -24.84 0.45
C TRP A 192 -3.26 -24.54 0.16
N PRO A 193 -2.96 -23.70 -0.85
CA PRO A 193 -1.60 -23.29 -1.17
C PRO A 193 -1.09 -22.20 -0.22
N ASP A 194 0.20 -21.86 -0.34
CA ASP A 194 0.78 -20.73 0.40
C ASP A 194 0.10 -19.40 0.01
N MET A 195 0.25 -18.42 0.89
CA MET A 195 -0.12 -17.04 0.64
C MET A 195 0.73 -16.46 -0.49
N VAL A 196 0.13 -15.55 -1.24
CA VAL A 196 0.86 -14.76 -2.22
C VAL A 196 0.79 -13.29 -1.86
N GLU A 197 1.87 -12.58 -2.16
CA GLU A 197 1.97 -11.16 -1.95
C GLU A 197 2.59 -10.44 -3.14
N VAL A 198 2.16 -9.20 -3.32
CA VAL A 198 2.75 -8.22 -4.23
C VAL A 198 2.95 -6.92 -3.47
N SER A 199 4.06 -6.24 -3.73
CA SER A 199 4.36 -4.95 -3.12
C SER A 199 5.14 -4.09 -4.11
N GLY A 200 5.02 -2.76 -3.97
CA GLY A 200 5.80 -1.84 -4.76
C GLY A 200 5.11 -0.50 -4.98
N CYS A 201 5.56 0.20 -6.01
CA CYS A 201 5.14 1.55 -6.33
C CYS A 201 4.24 1.54 -7.56
N PHE A 202 2.94 1.79 -7.37
CA PHE A 202 1.94 1.78 -8.43
C PHE A 202 1.83 3.19 -9.04
N PRO A 203 1.97 3.36 -10.37
CA PRO A 203 1.95 4.68 -10.99
C PRO A 203 0.63 5.41 -10.76
N ARG A 204 0.68 6.67 -10.36
CA ARG A 204 -0.46 7.59 -10.31
C ARG A 204 -0.95 7.89 -11.73
N THR A 205 -2.24 8.17 -11.88
CA THR A 205 -2.76 8.72 -13.13
C THR A 205 -2.31 10.19 -13.22
N ILE A 206 -1.37 10.47 -14.12
CA ILE A 206 -0.95 11.83 -14.42
C ILE A 206 -1.86 12.33 -15.55
N ARG A 207 -2.65 13.36 -15.31
CA ARG A 207 -3.25 14.12 -16.41
C ARG A 207 -2.11 14.85 -17.10
N GLN A 208 -1.74 14.43 -18.31
CA GLN A 208 -0.96 15.32 -19.17
C GLN A 208 -1.84 16.53 -19.47
N VAL A 209 -1.60 17.63 -18.77
CA VAL A 209 -1.98 18.94 -19.28
C VAL A 209 -1.05 19.17 -20.45
N CYS A 210 -1.51 18.87 -21.66
CA CYS A 210 -0.85 19.33 -22.85
C CYS A 210 -0.89 20.86 -22.80
N HIS A 211 0.21 21.49 -22.42
CA HIS A 211 0.45 22.88 -22.76
C HIS A 211 0.66 22.92 -24.28
N LEU A 212 -0.44 23.12 -25.00
CA LEU A 212 -0.44 23.57 -26.39
C LEU A 212 -0.17 25.08 -26.42
#